data_AF-A0A7C5Z0I9-F1
#
_entry.id   AF-A0A7C5Z0I9-F1
#
_cell.length_a   1.000
_cell.length_b   1.000
_cell.length_c   1.000
_cell.angle_alpha   90.00
_cell.angle_beta   90.00
_cell.angle_gamma   90.00
#
_symmetry.space_group_name_H-M   'P 1'
#
loop_
_entity.id
_entity.type
_entity.pdbx_description
1 polymer ?
#
loop_
_entity_poly.entity_id
_entity_poly.type
_entity_poly.pdbx_seq_one_letter_code
_entity_poly.pdbx_strand_id
1 'polypeptide(L)'
;MLRGISLALLILVAALALVITPAAAARTFPETNFTVSNDKFVDYFDHRGGVRVLGYPISREFTFLGTRVQFFQRAVLQVTPDGGVGLLNILDEGLLPYTHINGSTFPGPDPGVIAAAPSPGDPDYGTKAIAFVREYAPDSWQGMKTNFFSAFSSTVRAEDAFPNGGDTGLLPLINLEIWGLPTSKPTQDPSNGNFVYLRFQRGIMQYDNSSGLTQGVLIGDYLKSVITGRNLPGDLAQDARGSKLYLQYNNGMAGGLNRPGDLPGTDMFAAFEQDGVVVPTPAPAAAMPTVAPAPTQAASAAPTMPATIAVTGSPWFVDQVNAALKLLADGASAQYSIVRQYVYRIDESSSPSYDVANRALNIDEATAFPANWRSNQDAQRERLAGLIVHNAIHIEQGVNGQPTTGLDAEVEPRLNQRDVLQKIDTTKNGDLYHYLDDVVQGREGSFTDWNPPRDPSQ
;
A
#
# COMPACT_ATOMS: atom_id res chain seq x y z
N MET A 1 22.23 8.93 -57.69
CA MET A 1 20.91 8.96 -57.01
C MET A 1 20.77 7.68 -56.20
N LEU A 2 20.35 7.80 -54.93
CA LEU A 2 19.82 6.76 -54.02
C LEU A 2 20.71 5.52 -53.75
N ARG A 3 21.20 5.37 -52.50
CA ARG A 3 20.60 4.63 -51.36
C ARG A 3 20.66 3.10 -51.51
N GLY A 4 21.31 2.45 -50.55
CA GLY A 4 21.21 1.01 -50.32
C GLY A 4 22.10 0.57 -49.16
N ILE A 5 21.48 0.40 -47.99
CA ILE A 5 22.09 0.10 -46.70
C ILE A 5 22.57 -1.35 -46.64
N SER A 6 23.72 -1.48 -45.99
CA SER A 6 24.53 -2.65 -45.71
C SER A 6 23.80 -3.80 -45.02
N LEU A 7 24.12 -5.01 -45.45
CA LEU A 7 23.88 -6.24 -44.70
C LEU A 7 25.24 -6.91 -44.46
N ALA A 8 25.41 -7.46 -43.26
CA ALA A 8 26.55 -8.22 -42.75
C ALA A 8 27.75 -7.41 -42.24
N LEU A 9 27.89 -7.37 -40.91
CA LEU A 9 28.90 -8.15 -40.16
C LEU A 9 29.03 -7.54 -38.74
N LEU A 10 28.67 -8.27 -37.69
CA LEU A 10 29.50 -8.41 -36.49
C LEU A 10 28.92 -9.47 -35.55
N ILE A 11 29.62 -10.60 -35.48
CA ILE A 11 29.56 -11.56 -34.38
C ILE A 11 30.29 -10.88 -33.20
N LEU A 12 29.62 -10.69 -32.07
CA LEU A 12 30.28 -10.40 -30.79
C LEU A 12 29.59 -11.18 -29.66
N VAL A 13 30.18 -12.33 -29.36
CA VAL A 13 30.28 -13.00 -28.05
C VAL A 13 29.16 -12.71 -27.05
N ALA A 14 28.16 -13.60 -27.05
CA ALA A 14 27.34 -13.86 -25.88
C ALA A 14 28.21 -14.54 -24.80
N ALA A 15 28.92 -13.75 -24.02
CA ALA A 15 29.44 -14.20 -22.73
C ALA A 15 28.28 -14.11 -21.74
N LEU A 16 27.74 -15.27 -21.40
CA LEU A 16 26.82 -15.48 -20.30
C LEU A 16 27.58 -15.20 -19.00
N ALA A 17 27.75 -13.93 -18.63
CA ALA A 17 28.05 -13.56 -17.27
C ALA A 17 26.72 -13.68 -16.50
N LEU A 18 26.46 -14.88 -15.98
CA LEU A 18 25.60 -15.01 -14.81
C LEU A 18 26.33 -14.23 -13.71
N VAL A 19 26.05 -12.93 -13.57
CA VAL A 19 26.48 -12.19 -12.39
C VAL A 19 25.65 -12.76 -11.26
N ILE A 20 26.18 -13.79 -10.62
CA ILE A 20 25.72 -14.21 -9.30
C ILE A 20 26.14 -13.06 -8.38
N THR A 21 25.29 -12.04 -8.27
CA THR A 21 25.44 -11.07 -7.18
C THR A 21 25.39 -11.88 -5.89
N PRO A 22 26.47 -11.90 -5.08
CA PRO A 22 26.43 -12.63 -3.83
C PRO A 22 25.27 -12.12 -2.99
N ALA A 23 24.48 -13.04 -2.42
CA ALA A 23 23.42 -12.70 -1.48
C ALA A 23 23.98 -11.79 -0.38
N ALA A 24 23.28 -10.70 -0.08
CA ALA A 24 23.74 -9.75 0.91
C ALA A 24 23.67 -10.41 2.30
N ALA A 25 24.80 -10.42 3.02
CA ALA A 25 24.85 -11.13 4.30
C ALA A 25 23.93 -10.47 5.34
N ALA A 26 23.14 -11.27 6.07
CA ALA A 26 22.24 -10.80 7.12
C ALA A 26 22.98 -9.95 8.19
N ARG A 27 22.26 -8.99 8.79
CA ARG A 27 22.76 -8.08 9.84
C ARG A 27 21.96 -8.28 11.12
N THR A 28 22.56 -8.84 12.16
CA THR A 28 21.94 -8.99 13.48
C THR A 28 22.43 -7.89 14.42
N PHE A 29 21.51 -7.25 15.14
CA PHE A 29 21.81 -6.13 16.02
C PHE A 29 21.61 -6.54 17.49
N PRO A 30 22.68 -6.62 18.31
CA PRO A 30 22.56 -6.99 19.72
C PRO A 30 21.77 -5.98 20.56
N GLU A 31 21.66 -4.73 20.11
CA GLU A 31 20.92 -3.67 20.80
C GLU A 31 19.41 -3.93 20.84
N THR A 32 18.88 -4.59 19.81
CA THR A 32 17.43 -4.88 19.70
C THR A 32 17.11 -6.36 19.54
N ASN A 33 18.12 -7.20 19.30
CA ASN A 33 18.01 -8.62 18.98
C ASN A 33 17.09 -8.89 17.77
N PHE A 34 17.14 -8.02 16.76
CA PHE A 34 16.51 -8.24 15.46
C PHE A 34 17.55 -8.31 14.35
N THR A 35 17.19 -9.02 13.29
CA THR A 35 18.04 -9.27 12.13
C THR A 35 17.38 -8.75 10.87
N VAL A 36 18.16 -8.08 10.03
CA VAL A 36 17.80 -7.78 8.65
C VAL A 36 18.38 -8.91 7.80
N SER A 37 17.53 -9.78 7.25
CA SER A 37 17.96 -11.02 6.57
C SER A 37 17.54 -11.13 5.11
N ASN A 38 16.64 -10.28 4.64
CA ASN A 38 16.25 -10.25 3.24
C ASN A 38 17.27 -9.46 2.43
N ASP A 39 17.80 -10.07 1.38
CA ASP A 39 18.87 -9.49 0.55
C ASP A 39 18.55 -8.06 0.08
N LYS A 40 17.29 -7.78 -0.29
CA LYS A 40 16.87 -6.44 -0.74
C LYS A 40 16.86 -5.44 0.41
N PHE A 41 16.40 -5.85 1.59
CA PHE A 41 16.40 -4.99 2.78
C PHE A 41 17.80 -4.76 3.32
N VAL A 42 18.67 -5.78 3.28
CA VAL A 42 20.09 -5.63 3.63
C VAL A 42 20.76 -4.66 2.66
N ASP A 43 20.60 -4.86 1.36
CA ASP A 43 21.17 -3.99 0.34
C ASP A 43 20.71 -2.54 0.49
N TYR A 44 19.40 -2.32 0.67
CA TYR A 44 18.84 -1.01 0.92
C TYR A 44 19.41 -0.39 2.21
N PHE A 45 19.43 -1.16 3.30
CA PHE A 45 19.91 -0.71 4.59
C PHE A 45 21.39 -0.26 4.50
N ASP A 46 22.25 -1.09 3.91
CA ASP A 46 23.68 -0.80 3.76
C ASP A 46 23.89 0.44 2.86
N HIS A 47 23.16 0.56 1.74
CA HIS A 47 23.31 1.67 0.78
C HIS A 47 22.52 2.94 1.13
N ARG A 48 21.78 2.95 2.23
CA ARG A 48 21.00 4.12 2.69
C ARG A 48 21.41 4.60 4.08
N GLY A 49 22.61 4.22 4.53
CA GLY A 49 23.21 4.71 5.77
C GLY A 49 22.80 3.95 7.03
N GLY A 50 22.11 2.81 6.88
CA GLY A 50 21.82 1.85 7.93
C GLY A 50 21.24 2.45 9.22
N VAL A 51 21.80 2.06 10.36
CA VAL A 51 21.33 2.49 11.71
C VAL A 51 21.31 4.02 11.85
N ARG A 52 22.24 4.73 11.20
CA ARG A 52 22.35 6.18 11.29
C ARG A 52 21.11 6.89 10.71
N VAL A 53 20.51 6.30 9.69
CA VAL A 53 19.35 6.87 8.96
C VAL A 53 18.05 6.22 9.41
N LEU A 54 17.97 4.89 9.40
CA LEU A 54 16.74 4.14 9.68
C LEU A 54 16.56 3.84 11.18
N GLY A 55 17.65 3.89 11.97
CA GLY A 55 17.68 3.35 13.33
C GLY A 55 17.87 1.83 13.34
N TYR A 56 17.82 1.23 14.53
CA TYR A 56 17.88 -0.22 14.67
C TYR A 56 16.59 -0.88 14.17
N PRO A 57 16.63 -2.14 13.68
CA PRO A 57 15.42 -2.89 13.43
C PRO A 57 14.68 -3.16 14.74
N ILE A 58 13.35 -3.00 14.72
CA ILE A 58 12.46 -3.17 15.88
C ILE A 58 11.37 -4.22 15.66
N SER A 59 11.41 -4.89 14.52
CA SER A 59 10.59 -6.05 14.17
C SER A 59 11.41 -7.05 13.35
N ARG A 60 10.90 -8.28 13.29
CA ARG A 60 11.22 -9.24 12.22
C ARG A 60 10.63 -8.73 10.90
N GLU A 61 10.93 -9.43 9.83
CA GLU A 61 10.22 -9.27 8.56
C GLU A 61 8.82 -9.91 8.65
N PHE A 62 7.79 -9.23 8.18
CA PHE A 62 6.42 -9.74 8.21
C PHE A 62 5.55 -9.11 7.12
N THR A 63 4.40 -9.70 6.84
CA THR A 63 3.45 -9.14 5.86
C THR A 63 2.56 -8.12 6.56
N PHE A 64 2.50 -6.90 6.04
CA PHE A 64 1.66 -5.82 6.54
C PHE A 64 0.90 -5.21 5.38
N LEU A 65 -0.43 -5.26 5.42
CA LEU A 65 -1.30 -4.72 4.38
C LEU A 65 -0.95 -5.21 2.95
N GLY A 66 -0.60 -6.50 2.83
CA GLY A 66 -0.27 -7.14 1.55
C GLY A 66 1.17 -6.96 1.08
N THR A 67 1.97 -6.11 1.73
CA THR A 67 3.38 -5.94 1.37
C THR A 67 4.30 -6.55 2.43
N ARG A 68 5.48 -7.01 1.99
CA ARG A 68 6.51 -7.46 2.92
C ARG A 68 7.18 -6.24 3.52
N VAL A 69 7.24 -6.17 4.85
CA VAL A 69 7.81 -5.03 5.57
C VAL A 69 8.77 -5.43 6.67
N GLN A 70 9.61 -4.49 7.09
CA GLN A 70 10.34 -4.54 8.34
C GLN A 70 10.38 -3.16 8.99
N PHE A 71 10.09 -3.10 10.29
CA PHE A 71 10.09 -1.86 11.05
C PHE A 71 11.48 -1.56 11.61
N PHE A 72 11.86 -0.29 11.51
CA PHE A 72 13.02 0.31 12.14
C PHE A 72 12.57 1.46 13.02
N GLN A 73 13.45 1.95 13.91
CA GLN A 73 13.07 3.01 14.86
C GLN A 73 12.54 4.28 14.17
N ARG A 74 13.06 4.64 12.99
CA ARG A 74 12.67 5.87 12.26
C ARG A 74 11.80 5.64 11.04
N ALA A 75 11.71 4.41 10.52
CA ALA A 75 11.05 4.16 9.26
C ALA A 75 10.54 2.71 9.16
N VAL A 76 9.73 2.43 8.13
CA VAL A 76 9.30 1.07 7.78
C VAL A 76 9.72 0.79 6.36
N LEU A 77 10.62 -0.18 6.17
CA LEU A 77 10.96 -0.69 4.84
C LEU A 77 9.80 -1.52 4.31
N GLN A 78 9.53 -1.38 3.02
CA GLN A 78 8.59 -2.22 2.29
C GLN A 78 9.21 -2.65 0.97
N VAL A 79 8.81 -3.85 0.51
CA VAL A 79 8.98 -4.22 -0.89
C VAL A 79 7.94 -3.44 -1.70
N THR A 80 8.39 -2.68 -2.69
CA THR A 80 7.53 -1.90 -3.59
C THR A 80 6.94 -2.79 -4.69
N PRO A 81 5.84 -2.39 -5.35
CA PRO A 81 5.19 -3.16 -6.41
C PRO A 81 6.09 -3.57 -7.57
N ASP A 82 7.08 -2.75 -7.91
CA ASP A 82 8.11 -3.04 -8.92
C ASP A 82 9.16 -4.06 -8.45
N GLY A 83 8.99 -4.60 -7.25
CA GLY A 83 9.92 -5.49 -6.59
C GLY A 83 11.12 -4.78 -5.99
N GLY A 84 11.18 -3.45 -6.01
CA GLY A 84 12.19 -2.65 -5.34
C GLY A 84 12.01 -2.62 -3.82
N VAL A 85 12.73 -1.69 -3.18
CA VAL A 85 12.56 -1.38 -1.76
C VAL A 85 12.32 0.11 -1.64
N GLY A 86 11.35 0.46 -0.79
CA GLY A 86 11.07 1.84 -0.44
C GLY A 86 10.65 1.94 1.02
N LEU A 87 10.31 3.15 1.42
CA LEU A 87 9.80 3.43 2.76
C LEU A 87 8.31 3.74 2.70
N LEU A 88 7.55 3.25 3.69
CA LEU A 88 6.18 3.69 3.89
C LEU A 88 6.15 5.20 4.14
N ASN A 89 5.12 5.85 3.60
CA ASN A 89 4.70 7.16 4.07
C ASN A 89 4.04 7.01 5.44
N ILE A 90 4.86 6.78 6.46
CA ILE A 90 4.40 6.35 7.79
C ILE A 90 3.45 7.37 8.46
N LEU A 91 3.45 8.63 7.99
CA LEU A 91 2.63 9.72 8.49
C LEU A 91 1.34 9.95 7.70
N ASP A 92 1.03 9.08 6.73
CA ASP A 92 -0.23 9.09 5.98
C ASP A 92 -1.42 8.67 6.87
N GLU A 93 -2.62 9.05 6.43
CA GLU A 93 -3.87 8.63 7.04
C GLU A 93 -3.96 7.09 7.13
N GLY A 94 -4.48 6.59 8.26
CA GLY A 94 -4.56 5.16 8.53
C GLY A 94 -3.28 4.52 9.10
N LEU A 95 -2.14 5.22 9.11
CA LEU A 95 -0.90 4.79 9.77
C LEU A 95 -0.65 5.59 11.06
N LEU A 96 0.25 6.59 11.03
CA LEU A 96 0.59 7.45 12.17
C LEU A 96 0.37 8.95 11.86
N PRO A 97 -0.86 9.41 11.58
CA PRO A 97 -1.10 10.80 11.19
C PRO A 97 -0.98 11.80 12.36
N TYR A 98 -0.98 11.31 13.60
CA TYR A 98 -1.16 12.07 14.84
C TYR A 98 -0.09 13.13 15.12
N THR A 99 -0.49 14.16 15.88
CA THR A 99 0.35 15.31 16.21
C THR A 99 0.76 15.39 17.67
N HIS A 100 0.09 14.68 18.59
CA HIS A 100 0.44 14.68 20.02
C HIS A 100 1.09 13.34 20.38
N ILE A 101 2.37 13.38 20.69
CA ILE A 101 3.15 12.18 20.98
C ILE A 101 4.11 12.44 22.12
N ASN A 102 3.91 11.72 23.23
CA ASN A 102 4.81 11.72 24.39
C ASN A 102 5.07 13.13 24.96
N GLY A 103 4.04 13.97 25.01
CA GLY A 103 4.09 15.35 25.50
C GLY A 103 4.59 16.38 24.49
N SER A 104 5.03 15.96 23.31
CA SER A 104 5.40 16.86 22.21
C SER A 104 4.21 17.12 21.29
N THR A 105 4.16 18.31 20.68
CA THR A 105 3.17 18.62 19.63
C THR A 105 3.85 18.86 18.29
N PHE A 106 3.69 17.92 17.37
CA PHE A 106 4.20 18.00 16.00
C PHE A 106 3.26 18.80 15.09
N PRO A 107 3.78 19.47 14.05
CA PRO A 107 2.91 20.09 13.05
C PRO A 107 2.08 19.04 12.33
N GLY A 108 0.80 19.36 12.12
CA GLY A 108 -0.07 18.64 11.20
C GLY A 108 0.30 18.90 9.74
N PRO A 109 -0.30 18.16 8.78
CA PRO A 109 -0.19 18.47 7.37
C PRO A 109 -0.72 19.90 7.08
N ASP A 110 0.06 20.71 6.37
CA ASP A 110 -0.32 22.05 5.91
C ASP A 110 -0.84 21.95 4.47
N PRO A 111 -2.14 22.22 4.22
CA PRO A 111 -2.72 22.10 2.88
C PRO A 111 -2.04 22.99 1.84
N GLY A 112 -1.52 24.15 2.24
CA GLY A 112 -0.83 25.06 1.33
C GLY A 112 0.54 24.54 0.91
N VAL A 113 1.27 23.91 1.85
CA VAL A 113 2.54 23.24 1.55
C VAL A 113 2.30 22.06 0.61
N ILE A 114 1.30 21.23 0.91
CA ILE A 114 0.95 20.05 0.09
C ILE A 114 0.51 20.48 -1.31
N ALA A 115 -0.33 21.51 -1.44
CA ALA A 115 -0.77 22.01 -2.75
C ALA A 115 0.36 22.61 -3.59
N ALA A 116 1.43 23.09 -2.96
CA ALA A 116 2.61 23.62 -3.64
C ALA A 116 3.64 22.54 -4.01
N ALA A 117 3.45 21.29 -3.56
CA ALA A 117 4.38 20.20 -3.82
C ALA A 117 4.44 19.86 -5.32
N PRO A 118 5.65 19.59 -5.87
CA PRO A 118 5.78 19.18 -7.27
C PRO A 118 5.15 17.81 -7.52
N SER A 119 4.60 17.62 -8.71
CA SER A 119 3.98 16.36 -9.12
C SER A 119 5.04 15.38 -9.62
N PRO A 120 4.99 14.08 -9.25
CA PRO A 120 5.91 13.06 -9.77
C PRO A 120 5.90 12.93 -11.31
N GLY A 121 4.82 13.36 -11.98
CA GLY A 121 4.73 13.39 -13.44
C GLY A 121 5.42 14.58 -14.12
N ASP A 122 5.98 15.52 -13.35
CA ASP A 122 6.67 16.68 -13.90
C ASP A 122 7.97 16.29 -14.63
N PRO A 123 8.26 16.87 -15.81
CA PRO A 123 9.46 16.53 -16.59
C PRO A 123 10.78 16.84 -15.86
N ASP A 124 10.76 17.75 -14.87
CA ASP A 124 11.91 18.12 -14.03
C ASP A 124 11.64 17.84 -12.54
N TYR A 125 10.83 16.82 -12.23
CA TYR A 125 10.39 16.52 -10.86
C TYR A 125 11.54 16.52 -9.86
N GLY A 126 12.66 15.84 -10.15
CA GLY A 126 13.80 15.76 -9.25
C GLY A 126 14.33 17.15 -8.86
N THR A 127 14.57 18.03 -9.83
CA THR A 127 15.05 19.40 -9.57
C THR A 127 14.04 20.21 -8.77
N LYS A 128 12.75 20.14 -9.15
CA LYS A 128 11.67 20.85 -8.45
C LYS A 128 11.50 20.36 -7.01
N ALA A 129 11.59 19.06 -6.78
CA ALA A 129 11.49 18.45 -5.47
C ALA A 129 12.60 18.93 -4.54
N ILE A 130 13.85 18.98 -5.01
CA ILE A 130 14.96 19.48 -4.19
C ILE A 130 14.84 20.99 -3.92
N ALA A 131 14.38 21.77 -4.90
CA ALA A 131 14.09 23.19 -4.68
C ALA A 131 12.97 23.39 -3.65
N PHE A 132 11.90 22.60 -3.74
CA PHE A 132 10.79 22.61 -2.78
C PHE A 132 11.26 22.23 -1.37
N VAL A 133 12.07 21.18 -1.22
CA VAL A 133 12.64 20.81 0.08
C VAL A 133 13.47 21.96 0.65
N ARG A 134 14.30 22.62 -0.17
CA ARG A 134 15.12 23.76 0.28
C ARG A 134 14.27 24.94 0.75
N GLU A 135 13.12 25.17 0.13
CA GLU A 135 12.20 26.24 0.52
C GLU A 135 11.47 25.95 1.83
N TYR A 136 10.93 24.73 1.98
CA TYR A 136 10.10 24.36 3.13
C TYR A 136 10.88 23.75 4.31
N ALA A 137 12.15 23.40 4.12
CA ALA A 137 13.05 22.92 5.16
C ALA A 137 14.23 23.90 5.41
N PRO A 138 14.00 25.18 5.70
CA PRO A 138 15.10 26.15 5.79
C PRO A 138 16.07 25.84 6.94
N ASP A 139 17.36 26.13 6.72
CA ASP A 139 18.40 26.03 7.75
C ASP A 139 18.31 27.12 8.82
N SER A 140 17.41 28.08 8.65
CA SER A 140 17.13 29.10 9.65
C SER A 140 15.64 29.42 9.70
N TRP A 141 15.10 29.48 10.91
CA TRP A 141 13.69 29.79 11.15
C TRP A 141 13.56 30.59 12.45
N GLN A 142 12.88 31.73 12.40
CA GLN A 142 12.68 32.65 13.54
C GLN A 142 13.96 32.98 14.33
N GLY A 143 15.09 33.14 13.63
CA GLY A 143 16.39 33.44 14.25
C GLY A 143 17.15 32.23 14.80
N MET A 144 16.53 31.04 14.82
CA MET A 144 17.20 29.78 15.17
C MET A 144 17.87 29.16 13.94
N LYS A 145 19.05 28.57 14.12
CA LYS A 145 19.77 27.82 13.07
C LYS A 145 19.28 26.38 13.06
N THR A 146 18.09 26.17 12.51
CA THR A 146 17.38 24.88 12.51
C THR A 146 18.03 23.81 11.66
N ASN A 147 18.94 24.14 10.73
CA ASN A 147 19.71 23.19 9.92
C ASN A 147 18.88 22.09 9.22
N PHE A 148 17.60 22.33 8.90
CA PHE A 148 16.72 21.29 8.35
C PHE A 148 17.17 20.82 6.95
N PHE A 149 17.50 21.73 6.04
CA PHE A 149 17.99 21.39 4.70
C PHE A 149 19.37 20.75 4.77
N SER A 150 20.23 21.24 5.66
CA SER A 150 21.55 20.66 5.94
C SER A 150 21.44 19.23 6.47
N ALA A 151 20.50 18.96 7.38
CA ALA A 151 20.22 17.61 7.87
C ALA A 151 19.65 16.71 6.76
N PHE A 152 18.73 17.22 5.95
CA PHE A 152 18.18 16.51 4.79
C PHE A 152 19.29 16.12 3.79
N SER A 153 20.09 17.10 3.36
CA SER A 153 21.13 16.92 2.33
C SER A 153 22.31 16.05 2.77
N SER A 154 22.51 15.87 4.07
CA SER A 154 23.55 15.00 4.65
C SER A 154 23.01 13.67 5.19
N THR A 155 21.74 13.34 4.91
CA THR A 155 21.09 12.13 5.45
C THR A 155 21.79 10.86 4.99
N VAL A 156 21.96 10.62 3.69
CA VAL A 156 22.78 9.51 3.18
C VAL A 156 24.15 10.05 2.77
N ARG A 157 25.22 9.37 3.18
CA ARG A 157 26.58 9.78 2.81
C ARG A 157 26.97 9.17 1.47
N ALA A 158 27.89 9.81 0.76
CA ALA A 158 28.36 9.35 -0.55
C ALA A 158 28.96 7.94 -0.47
N GLU A 159 29.73 7.68 0.59
CA GLU A 159 30.36 6.38 0.84
C GLU A 159 29.35 5.26 1.14
N ASP A 160 28.18 5.60 1.69
CA ASP A 160 27.10 4.65 1.94
C ASP A 160 26.37 4.34 0.61
N ALA A 161 25.97 5.38 -0.13
CA ALA A 161 25.20 5.24 -1.36
C ALA A 161 25.99 4.62 -2.52
N PHE A 162 27.30 4.90 -2.59
CA PHE A 162 28.16 4.55 -3.71
C PHE A 162 29.48 3.94 -3.23
N PRO A 163 29.47 2.77 -2.56
CA PRO A 163 30.67 2.18 -1.95
C PRO A 163 31.76 1.84 -2.97
N ASN A 164 31.39 1.67 -4.25
CA ASN A 164 32.30 1.38 -5.36
C ASN A 164 32.49 2.59 -6.31
N GLY A 165 32.13 3.81 -5.86
CA GLY A 165 32.04 4.99 -6.71
C GLY A 165 30.70 5.12 -7.42
N GLY A 166 30.32 6.35 -7.77
CA GLY A 166 29.02 6.67 -8.36
C GLY A 166 28.78 8.18 -8.48
N ASP A 167 27.65 8.57 -9.05
CA ASP A 167 27.30 9.98 -9.21
C ASP A 167 26.73 10.57 -7.91
N THR A 168 27.59 11.29 -7.18
CA THR A 168 27.19 12.02 -5.96
C THR A 168 26.10 13.07 -6.19
N GLY A 169 25.88 13.50 -7.44
CA GLY A 169 24.77 14.38 -7.83
C GLY A 169 23.39 13.77 -7.58
N LEU A 170 23.31 12.44 -7.39
CA LEU A 170 22.07 11.72 -7.06
C LEU A 170 21.74 11.72 -5.56
N LEU A 171 22.67 12.10 -4.68
CA LEU A 171 22.45 12.11 -3.23
C LEU A 171 21.20 12.89 -2.79
N PRO A 172 20.89 14.07 -3.34
CA PRO A 172 19.65 14.77 -2.99
C PRO A 172 18.39 13.94 -3.28
N LEU A 173 18.37 13.18 -4.37
CA LEU A 173 17.24 12.31 -4.73
C LEU A 173 17.17 11.08 -3.83
N ILE A 174 18.31 10.53 -3.42
CA ILE A 174 18.37 9.47 -2.41
C ILE A 174 17.84 9.99 -1.06
N ASN A 175 18.19 11.20 -0.66
CA ASN A 175 17.66 11.81 0.58
C ASN A 175 16.16 12.09 0.47
N LEU A 176 15.66 12.42 -0.72
CA LEU A 176 14.24 12.56 -1.01
C LEU A 176 13.50 11.22 -0.89
N GLU A 177 14.13 10.11 -1.25
CA GLU A 177 13.60 8.76 -1.03
C GLU A 177 13.36 8.50 0.47
N ILE A 178 14.32 8.88 1.32
CA ILE A 178 14.27 8.67 2.77
C ILE A 178 13.18 9.49 3.45
N TRP A 179 13.12 10.79 3.18
CA TRP A 179 12.22 11.70 3.89
C TRP A 179 10.89 11.92 3.16
N GLY A 180 10.89 11.89 1.83
CA GLY A 180 9.85 12.46 0.99
C GLY A 180 9.89 13.99 0.99
N LEU A 181 8.81 14.59 0.51
CA LEU A 181 8.63 16.05 0.51
C LEU A 181 8.15 16.55 1.90
N PRO A 182 8.53 17.78 2.30
CA PRO A 182 7.90 18.47 3.42
C PRO A 182 6.38 18.54 3.24
N THR A 183 5.64 18.29 4.32
CA THR A 183 4.17 18.39 4.37
C THR A 183 3.69 19.44 5.36
N SER A 184 4.62 20.11 6.05
CA SER A 184 4.32 21.23 6.95
C SER A 184 5.36 22.35 6.81
N LYS A 185 5.12 23.46 7.50
CA LYS A 185 6.16 24.47 7.79
C LYS A 185 6.87 24.12 9.10
N PRO A 186 8.10 24.64 9.35
CA PRO A 186 8.72 24.54 10.66
C PRO A 186 7.81 25.14 11.73
N THR A 187 7.62 24.41 12.84
CA THR A 187 6.71 24.79 13.92
C THR A 187 7.36 24.50 15.26
N GLN A 188 7.39 25.49 16.14
CA GLN A 188 7.90 25.34 17.50
C GLN A 188 6.92 24.51 18.35
N ASP A 189 7.45 23.66 19.23
CA ASP A 189 6.60 22.94 20.18
C ASP A 189 5.99 23.91 21.21
N PRO A 190 4.65 24.01 21.33
CA PRO A 190 4.01 24.81 22.36
C PRO A 190 4.35 24.36 23.79
N SER A 191 4.69 23.09 24.02
CA SER A 191 5.05 22.58 25.34
C SER A 191 6.55 22.77 25.65
N ASN A 192 7.38 22.97 24.62
CA ASN A 192 8.82 23.15 24.77
C ASN A 192 9.39 24.07 23.69
N GLY A 193 9.57 25.35 24.03
CA GLY A 193 10.13 26.36 23.11
C GLY A 193 11.55 26.08 22.61
N ASN A 194 12.27 25.08 23.14
CA ASN A 194 13.56 24.69 22.57
C ASN A 194 13.42 23.79 21.35
N PHE A 195 12.26 23.19 21.11
CA PHE A 195 12.05 22.25 20.01
C PHE A 195 11.32 22.91 18.85
N VAL A 196 11.83 22.67 17.64
CA VAL A 196 11.17 23.01 16.39
C VAL A 196 11.05 21.76 15.55
N TYR A 197 9.86 21.49 15.04
CA TYR A 197 9.58 20.32 14.23
C TYR A 197 9.28 20.69 12.79
N LEU A 198 9.63 19.79 11.88
CA LEU A 198 9.24 19.84 10.48
C LEU A 198 8.76 18.45 10.03
N ARG A 199 7.55 18.40 9.46
CA ARG A 199 6.94 17.16 8.96
C ARG A 199 7.30 16.96 7.48
N PHE A 200 7.66 15.73 7.15
CA PHE A 200 7.83 15.21 5.79
C PHE A 200 6.83 14.08 5.54
N GLN A 201 6.76 13.51 4.34
CA GLN A 201 5.87 12.36 4.06
C GLN A 201 6.25 11.12 4.88
N ARG A 202 7.53 10.90 5.14
CA ARG A 202 8.06 9.67 5.77
C ARG A 202 8.77 9.90 7.10
N GLY A 203 8.73 11.12 7.62
CA GLY A 203 9.63 11.55 8.68
C GLY A 203 9.18 12.81 9.41
N ILE A 204 9.62 12.97 10.66
CA ILE A 204 9.60 14.26 11.36
C ILE A 204 11.03 14.58 11.76
N MET A 205 11.52 15.75 11.38
CA MET A 205 12.76 16.28 11.93
C MET A 205 12.45 17.11 13.18
N GLN A 206 13.27 16.95 14.20
CA GLN A 206 13.33 17.78 15.39
C GLN A 206 14.64 18.54 15.41
N TYR A 207 14.55 19.86 15.52
CA TYR A 207 15.65 20.71 15.96
C TYR A 207 15.53 20.95 17.46
N ASP A 208 16.66 20.84 18.18
CA ASP A 208 16.79 21.18 19.59
C ASP A 208 17.74 22.36 19.75
N ASN A 209 17.20 23.50 20.18
CA ASN A 209 17.92 24.75 20.39
C ASN A 209 18.98 24.68 21.51
N SER A 210 18.86 23.72 22.44
CA SER A 210 19.83 23.56 23.53
C SER A 210 21.14 22.92 23.06
N SER A 211 21.07 22.02 22.08
CA SER A 211 22.21 21.30 21.50
C SER A 211 22.60 21.82 20.12
N GLY A 212 21.69 22.53 19.43
CA GLY A 212 21.84 22.94 18.03
C GLY A 212 21.69 21.80 17.03
N LEU A 213 21.24 20.62 17.48
CA LEU A 213 21.15 19.42 16.67
C LEU A 213 19.79 19.29 15.99
N THR A 214 19.82 18.78 14.75
CA THR A 214 18.62 18.43 13.97
C THR A 214 18.66 16.94 13.65
N GLN A 215 17.62 16.22 14.02
CA GLN A 215 17.58 14.76 13.92
C GLN A 215 16.17 14.24 13.63
N GLY A 216 16.09 13.02 13.09
CA GLY A 216 14.81 12.35 12.87
C GLY A 216 14.22 11.77 14.15
N VAL A 217 12.93 12.03 14.35
CA VAL A 217 12.10 11.41 15.39
C VAL A 217 11.94 9.91 15.11
N LEU A 218 11.89 9.11 16.17
CA LEU A 218 11.71 7.65 16.11
C LEU A 218 10.24 7.27 15.86
N ILE A 219 9.68 7.70 14.72
CA ILE A 219 8.27 7.50 14.38
C ILE A 219 7.90 6.02 14.12
N GLY A 220 8.86 5.17 13.75
CA GLY A 220 8.65 3.74 13.64
C GLY A 220 8.40 3.08 15.00
N ASP A 221 9.11 3.52 16.05
CA ASP A 221 8.84 3.08 17.42
C ASP A 221 7.44 3.50 17.88
N TYR A 222 6.99 4.71 17.52
CA TYR A 222 5.64 5.17 17.87
C TYR A 222 4.55 4.38 17.13
N LEU A 223 4.70 4.10 15.82
CA LEU A 223 3.76 3.24 15.10
C LEU A 223 3.72 1.83 15.71
N LYS A 224 4.88 1.24 16.04
CA LYS A 224 4.96 -0.03 16.77
C LYS A 224 4.24 0.06 18.12
N SER A 225 4.37 1.16 18.87
CA SER A 225 3.68 1.32 20.15
C SER A 225 2.16 1.36 20.00
N VAL A 226 1.63 1.99 18.94
CA VAL A 226 0.19 2.01 18.62
C VAL A 226 -0.30 0.60 18.32
N ILE A 227 0.45 -0.16 17.50
CA ILE A 227 0.10 -1.53 17.11
C ILE A 227 0.16 -2.49 18.29
N THR A 228 1.19 -2.39 19.12
CA THR A 228 1.48 -3.38 20.18
C THR A 228 0.92 -3.03 21.55
N GLY A 229 0.60 -1.74 21.79
CA GLY A 229 0.30 -1.22 23.13
C GLY A 229 1.49 -1.16 24.08
N ARG A 230 2.68 -1.64 23.66
CA ARG A 230 3.89 -1.63 24.48
C ARG A 230 4.53 -0.25 24.42
N ASN A 231 4.80 0.35 25.58
CA ASN A 231 5.36 1.71 25.71
C ASN A 231 4.55 2.79 24.96
N LEU A 232 3.24 2.60 24.81
CA LEU A 232 2.37 3.54 24.12
C LEU A 232 2.11 4.78 25.00
N PRO A 233 2.54 6.00 24.59
CA PRO A 233 2.28 7.22 25.34
C PRO A 233 0.78 7.51 25.47
N GLY A 234 0.36 8.12 26.59
CA GLY A 234 -1.08 8.31 26.89
C GLY A 234 -1.81 9.25 25.92
N ASP A 235 -1.14 10.30 25.46
CA ASP A 235 -1.64 11.23 24.45
C ASP A 235 -1.79 10.57 23.09
N LEU A 236 -0.75 9.85 22.63
CA LEU A 236 -0.81 9.07 21.39
C LEU A 236 -1.87 7.95 21.50
N ALA A 237 -2.03 7.32 22.66
CA ALA A 237 -3.08 6.33 22.88
C ALA A 237 -4.48 6.92 22.73
N GLN A 238 -4.69 8.18 23.12
CA GLN A 238 -5.95 8.88 23.00
C GLN A 238 -6.25 9.23 21.54
N ASP A 239 -5.27 9.78 20.82
CA ASP A 239 -5.42 10.16 19.41
C ASP A 239 -5.62 8.93 18.52
N ALA A 240 -4.94 7.82 18.83
CA ALA A 240 -5.00 6.59 18.03
C ALA A 240 -6.20 5.69 18.31
N ARG A 241 -7.12 6.01 19.24
CA ARG A 241 -8.22 5.10 19.63
C ARG A 241 -9.11 4.67 18.46
N GLY A 242 -9.30 5.53 17.48
CA GLY A 242 -10.09 5.25 16.27
C GLY A 242 -9.32 4.51 15.17
N SER A 243 -8.03 4.26 15.36
CA SER A 243 -7.18 3.61 14.38
C SER A 243 -7.50 2.13 14.26
N LYS A 244 -7.50 1.63 13.02
CA LYS A 244 -7.51 0.19 12.72
C LYS A 244 -6.30 -0.54 13.33
N LEU A 245 -5.17 0.17 13.46
CA LEU A 245 -3.93 -0.36 14.01
C LEU A 245 -3.93 -0.47 15.54
N TYR A 246 -4.81 0.26 16.24
CA TYR A 246 -4.74 0.42 17.69
C TYR A 246 -4.82 -0.91 18.44
N LEU A 247 -3.77 -1.28 19.17
CA LEU A 247 -3.69 -2.52 19.95
C LEU A 247 -4.03 -3.77 19.12
N GLN A 248 -3.49 -3.88 17.91
CA GLN A 248 -3.72 -5.04 17.05
C GLN A 248 -2.86 -6.26 17.38
N TYR A 249 -1.67 -6.07 17.92
CA TYR A 249 -0.73 -7.17 18.11
C TYR A 249 -1.20 -8.18 19.17
N ASN A 250 -1.40 -9.43 18.76
CA ASN A 250 -1.73 -10.53 19.67
C ASN A 250 -1.30 -11.89 19.10
N ASN A 251 -0.15 -12.39 19.56
CA ASN A 251 0.39 -13.71 19.17
C ASN A 251 -0.49 -14.90 19.59
N GLY A 252 -1.49 -14.71 20.46
CA GLY A 252 -2.47 -15.74 20.82
C GLY A 252 -3.59 -15.92 19.79
N MET A 253 -3.65 -15.05 18.77
CA MET A 253 -4.68 -15.08 17.73
C MET A 253 -4.06 -15.47 16.37
N ALA A 254 -4.91 -15.94 15.45
CA ALA A 254 -4.49 -16.22 14.08
C ALA A 254 -3.85 -14.99 13.43
N GLY A 255 -2.70 -15.18 12.78
CA GLY A 255 -1.92 -14.09 12.17
C GLY A 255 -1.37 -13.04 13.13
N GLY A 256 -1.44 -13.27 14.45
CA GLY A 256 -0.94 -12.29 15.42
C GLY A 256 -1.82 -11.04 15.58
N LEU A 257 -3.12 -11.10 15.24
CA LEU A 257 -4.02 -9.94 15.22
C LEU A 257 -5.25 -10.08 16.13
N ASN A 258 -5.58 -9.02 16.87
CA ASN A 258 -6.84 -8.93 17.62
C ASN A 258 -8.06 -8.76 16.71
N ARG A 259 -7.92 -8.07 15.57
CA ARG A 259 -9.01 -7.71 14.65
C ARG A 259 -8.53 -7.82 13.20
N PRO A 260 -8.25 -9.04 12.70
CA PRO A 260 -7.70 -9.24 11.36
C PRO A 260 -8.53 -8.62 10.23
N GLY A 261 -9.85 -8.45 10.40
CA GLY A 261 -10.70 -7.76 9.43
C GLY A 261 -10.41 -6.26 9.26
N ASP A 262 -9.78 -5.62 10.24
CA ASP A 262 -9.37 -4.22 10.13
C ASP A 262 -8.08 -4.07 9.29
N LEU A 263 -7.26 -5.12 9.23
CA LEU A 263 -5.94 -5.12 8.57
C LEU A 263 -5.79 -6.31 7.60
N PRO A 264 -6.52 -6.30 6.47
CA PRO A 264 -6.42 -7.37 5.47
C PRO A 264 -4.98 -7.52 4.97
N GLY A 265 -4.60 -8.74 4.58
CA GLY A 265 -3.26 -9.03 4.08
C GLY A 265 -2.14 -8.82 5.11
N THR A 266 -2.46 -8.81 6.40
CA THR A 266 -1.47 -8.66 7.48
C THR A 266 -1.29 -9.98 8.22
N ASP A 267 -0.04 -10.36 8.45
CA ASP A 267 0.35 -11.40 9.40
C ASP A 267 1.45 -10.83 10.29
N MET A 268 1.10 -10.51 11.52
CA MET A 268 2.02 -9.99 12.53
C MET A 268 2.49 -11.09 13.49
N PHE A 269 2.21 -12.38 13.26
CA PHE A 269 2.64 -13.43 14.20
C PHE A 269 4.16 -13.35 14.45
N ALA A 270 4.54 -13.19 15.72
CA ALA A 270 5.91 -13.00 16.19
C ALA A 270 6.66 -11.79 15.61
N ALA A 271 6.01 -10.89 14.86
CA ALA A 271 6.65 -9.77 14.17
C ALA A 271 7.45 -8.86 15.12
N PHE A 272 6.94 -8.60 16.32
CA PHE A 272 7.60 -7.75 17.32
C PHE A 272 8.29 -8.52 18.45
N GLU A 273 8.54 -9.83 18.26
CA GLU A 273 9.35 -10.64 19.18
C GLU A 273 10.78 -10.77 18.67
N GLN A 274 11.75 -10.65 19.57
CA GLN A 274 13.19 -10.73 19.25
C GLN A 274 13.53 -12.04 18.54
N ASP A 275 14.54 -12.04 17.69
CA ASP A 275 15.01 -13.26 17.02
C ASP A 275 15.41 -14.34 18.01
N GLY A 276 15.17 -15.59 17.65
CA GLY A 276 15.40 -16.74 18.54
C GLY A 276 14.35 -16.93 19.64
N VAL A 277 13.46 -15.96 19.89
CA VAL A 277 12.29 -16.17 20.74
C VAL A 277 11.30 -17.07 20.02
N VAL A 278 11.09 -18.27 20.57
CA VAL A 278 10.06 -19.20 20.11
C VAL A 278 8.72 -18.74 20.68
N VAL A 279 7.84 -18.27 19.80
CA VAL A 279 6.46 -17.94 20.14
C VAL A 279 5.62 -19.20 19.93
N PRO A 280 4.95 -19.73 20.96
CA PRO A 280 4.05 -20.86 20.78
C PRO A 280 2.98 -20.47 19.75
N THR A 281 2.89 -21.24 18.67
CA THR A 281 1.78 -21.08 17.73
C THR A 281 0.49 -21.34 18.51
N PRO A 282 -0.48 -20.40 18.51
CA PRO A 282 -1.74 -20.64 19.19
C PRO A 282 -2.33 -21.95 18.66
N ALA A 283 -2.71 -22.84 19.59
CA ALA A 283 -3.32 -24.10 19.22
C ALA A 283 -4.51 -23.82 18.28
N PRO A 284 -4.72 -24.59 17.21
CA PRO A 284 -5.96 -24.50 16.45
C PRO A 284 -7.11 -24.58 17.45
N ALA A 285 -8.06 -23.65 17.37
CA ALA A 285 -9.14 -23.49 18.34
C ALA A 285 -9.64 -24.88 18.78
N ALA A 286 -9.44 -25.21 20.06
CA ALA A 286 -9.83 -26.52 20.58
C ALA A 286 -11.31 -26.74 20.27
N ALA A 287 -11.62 -27.84 19.59
CA ALA A 287 -13.00 -28.23 19.34
C ALA A 287 -13.74 -28.24 20.68
N MET A 288 -14.81 -27.43 20.78
CA MET A 288 -15.68 -27.42 21.96
C MET A 288 -16.16 -28.84 22.27
N PRO A 289 -16.32 -29.22 23.56
CA PRO A 289 -16.71 -30.57 23.93
C PRO A 289 -18.06 -30.94 23.32
N THR A 290 -18.09 -32.06 22.61
CA THR A 290 -19.25 -32.62 21.92
C THR A 290 -20.32 -33.06 22.90
N VAL A 291 -21.49 -32.42 22.84
CA VAL A 291 -22.75 -32.95 23.38
C VAL A 291 -23.38 -33.85 22.31
N ALA A 292 -23.79 -35.06 22.71
CA ALA A 292 -24.41 -36.09 21.85
C ALA A 292 -25.77 -35.62 21.24
N PRO A 293 -26.25 -36.24 20.15
CA PRO A 293 -26.80 -35.50 19.01
C PRO A 293 -28.33 -35.35 19.00
N ALA A 294 -28.78 -34.25 18.40
CA ALA A 294 -30.10 -34.08 17.76
C ALA A 294 -29.85 -33.59 16.31
N PRO A 295 -30.78 -33.83 15.36
CA PRO A 295 -30.46 -34.29 14.01
C PRO A 295 -29.65 -33.29 13.17
N THR A 296 -28.77 -33.89 12.36
CA THR A 296 -27.75 -33.31 11.50
C THR A 296 -28.29 -32.23 10.56
N GLN A 297 -27.69 -31.03 10.61
CA GLN A 297 -27.54 -30.21 9.41
C GLN A 297 -26.06 -30.30 9.00
N ALA A 298 -25.82 -30.86 7.83
CA ALA A 298 -24.49 -31.19 7.33
C ALA A 298 -23.60 -29.94 7.23
N ALA A 299 -22.35 -30.05 7.68
CA ALA A 299 -21.30 -29.11 7.33
C ALA A 299 -21.09 -29.13 5.81
N SER A 300 -21.14 -27.96 5.17
CA SER A 300 -20.93 -27.83 3.73
C SER A 300 -19.47 -28.18 3.36
N ALA A 301 -19.31 -29.08 2.40
CA ALA A 301 -18.04 -29.37 1.75
C ALA A 301 -17.40 -28.09 1.17
N ALA A 302 -16.07 -28.11 0.98
CA ALA A 302 -15.39 -27.11 0.15
C ALA A 302 -16.16 -26.95 -1.18
N PRO A 303 -16.45 -25.72 -1.64
CA PRO A 303 -17.36 -25.53 -2.75
C PRO A 303 -16.75 -26.15 -4.01
N THR A 304 -17.47 -27.10 -4.59
CA THR A 304 -17.14 -27.70 -5.89
C THR A 304 -17.41 -26.66 -6.95
N MET A 305 -16.49 -26.47 -7.90
CA MET A 305 -16.65 -25.52 -9.00
C MET A 305 -17.99 -25.78 -9.73
N PRO A 306 -18.95 -24.84 -9.72
CA PRO A 306 -20.27 -25.09 -10.24
C PRO A 306 -20.30 -24.98 -11.77
N ALA A 307 -21.16 -25.80 -12.40
CA ALA A 307 -21.33 -25.81 -13.86
C ALA A 307 -21.80 -24.46 -14.43
N THR A 308 -22.45 -23.64 -13.60
CA THR A 308 -22.85 -22.25 -13.88
C THR A 308 -22.63 -21.40 -12.63
N ILE A 309 -22.45 -20.09 -12.78
CA ILE A 309 -22.36 -19.18 -11.63
C ILE A 309 -23.76 -19.09 -11.01
N ALA A 310 -23.91 -19.41 -9.73
CA ALA A 310 -25.19 -19.24 -9.04
C ALA A 310 -25.45 -17.75 -8.78
N VAL A 311 -26.66 -17.27 -9.05
CA VAL A 311 -27.02 -15.87 -8.80
C VAL A 311 -28.21 -15.84 -7.85
N THR A 312 -28.06 -15.16 -6.71
CA THR A 312 -29.06 -15.12 -5.64
C THR A 312 -29.41 -13.69 -5.28
N GLY A 313 -30.70 -13.35 -5.27
CA GLY A 313 -31.18 -11.99 -4.99
C GLY A 313 -32.62 -11.80 -5.45
N SER A 314 -33.06 -10.55 -5.52
CA SER A 314 -34.33 -10.17 -6.11
C SER A 314 -34.41 -10.63 -7.58
N PRO A 315 -35.62 -10.94 -8.12
CA PRO A 315 -35.76 -11.36 -9.52
C PRO A 315 -35.15 -10.36 -10.50
N TRP A 316 -35.30 -9.07 -10.22
CA TRP A 316 -34.71 -8.01 -11.02
C TRP A 316 -33.18 -8.06 -10.98
N PHE A 317 -32.57 -8.18 -9.80
CA PHE A 317 -31.11 -8.32 -9.66
C PHE A 317 -30.58 -9.54 -10.42
N VAL A 318 -31.25 -10.69 -10.27
CA VAL A 318 -30.90 -11.94 -10.96
C VAL A 318 -30.92 -11.74 -12.47
N ASP A 319 -31.94 -11.07 -13.01
CA ASP A 319 -32.04 -10.77 -14.44
C ASP A 319 -30.89 -9.85 -14.92
N GLN A 320 -30.54 -8.82 -14.16
CA GLN A 320 -29.46 -7.89 -14.52
C GLN A 320 -28.08 -8.55 -14.48
N VAL A 321 -27.79 -9.35 -13.43
CA VAL A 321 -26.51 -10.07 -13.31
C VAL A 321 -26.39 -11.12 -14.42
N ASN A 322 -27.46 -11.87 -14.72
CA ASN A 322 -27.43 -12.84 -15.82
C ASN A 322 -27.23 -12.17 -17.19
N ALA A 323 -27.82 -10.99 -17.40
CA ALA A 323 -27.58 -10.21 -18.61
C ALA A 323 -26.12 -9.72 -18.71
N ALA A 324 -25.53 -9.25 -17.60
CA ALA A 324 -24.12 -8.86 -17.55
C ALA A 324 -23.17 -10.05 -17.78
N LEU A 325 -23.43 -11.21 -17.19
CA LEU A 325 -22.66 -12.43 -17.44
C LEU A 325 -22.78 -12.89 -18.90
N LYS A 326 -23.96 -12.73 -19.52
CA LYS A 326 -24.15 -12.99 -20.96
C LYS A 326 -23.35 -12.03 -21.83
N LEU A 327 -23.32 -10.73 -21.51
CA LEU A 327 -22.47 -9.75 -22.21
C LEU A 327 -20.99 -10.13 -22.14
N LEU A 328 -20.51 -10.57 -20.98
CA LEU A 328 -19.14 -11.07 -20.82
C LEU A 328 -18.88 -12.31 -21.67
N ALA A 329 -19.81 -13.28 -21.67
CA ALA A 329 -19.67 -14.50 -22.45
C ALA A 329 -19.61 -14.24 -23.96
N ASP A 330 -20.43 -13.32 -24.46
CA ASP A 330 -20.55 -13.01 -25.88
C ASP A 330 -19.45 -12.04 -26.38
N GLY A 331 -19.08 -11.04 -25.57
CA GLY A 331 -18.20 -9.93 -25.97
C GLY A 331 -16.80 -9.92 -25.36
N ALA A 332 -16.57 -10.62 -24.24
CA ALA A 332 -15.30 -10.63 -23.51
C ALA A 332 -14.92 -12.04 -22.99
N SER A 333 -14.98 -13.04 -23.86
CA SER A 333 -14.85 -14.47 -23.51
C SER A 333 -13.56 -14.84 -22.74
N ALA A 334 -12.46 -14.12 -22.97
CA ALA A 334 -11.22 -14.30 -22.22
C ALA A 334 -11.39 -13.93 -20.73
N GLN A 335 -11.93 -12.74 -20.45
CA GLN A 335 -12.21 -12.30 -19.09
C GLN A 335 -13.37 -13.08 -18.45
N TYR A 336 -14.37 -13.48 -19.24
CA TYR A 336 -15.43 -14.36 -18.78
C TYR A 336 -14.90 -15.73 -18.32
N SER A 337 -13.84 -16.24 -18.95
CA SER A 337 -13.21 -17.50 -18.52
C SER A 337 -12.59 -17.38 -17.13
N ILE A 338 -11.97 -16.23 -16.81
CA ILE A 338 -11.45 -15.92 -15.48
C ILE A 338 -12.59 -15.85 -14.46
N VAL A 339 -13.68 -15.14 -14.78
CA VAL A 339 -14.87 -15.06 -13.93
C VAL A 339 -15.44 -16.46 -13.67
N ARG A 340 -15.56 -17.32 -14.68
CA ARG A 340 -16.05 -18.70 -14.51
C ARG A 340 -15.13 -19.57 -13.66
N GLN A 341 -13.83 -19.35 -13.73
CA GLN A 341 -12.82 -20.11 -12.98
C GLN A 341 -12.83 -19.72 -11.49
N TYR A 342 -13.09 -18.46 -11.17
CA TYR A 342 -12.86 -17.91 -9.85
C TYR A 342 -14.12 -17.40 -9.12
N VAL A 343 -15.26 -17.29 -9.80
CA VAL A 343 -16.54 -16.90 -9.19
C VAL A 343 -17.54 -18.05 -9.30
N TYR A 344 -17.99 -18.56 -8.16
CA TYR A 344 -18.94 -19.66 -8.06
C TYR A 344 -20.36 -19.17 -7.80
N ARG A 345 -20.51 -18.05 -7.09
CA ARG A 345 -21.81 -17.40 -6.88
C ARG A 345 -21.72 -15.88 -6.83
N ILE A 346 -22.83 -15.22 -7.14
CA ILE A 346 -23.03 -13.78 -7.03
C ILE A 346 -24.31 -13.55 -6.23
N ASP A 347 -24.18 -12.90 -5.08
CA ASP A 347 -25.26 -12.69 -4.13
C ASP A 347 -25.57 -11.18 -4.02
N GLU A 348 -26.86 -10.83 -4.01
CA GLU A 348 -27.33 -9.48 -3.68
C GLU A 348 -27.09 -9.23 -2.18
N SER A 349 -26.38 -8.15 -1.85
CA SER A 349 -25.96 -7.85 -0.48
C SER A 349 -25.89 -6.35 -0.25
N SER A 350 -26.43 -5.87 0.87
CA SER A 350 -26.27 -4.49 1.32
C SER A 350 -24.86 -4.15 1.83
N SER A 351 -23.94 -5.11 1.81
CA SER A 351 -22.54 -4.95 2.22
C SER A 351 -21.66 -5.54 1.12
N PRO A 352 -21.30 -4.73 0.10
CA PRO A 352 -20.59 -5.22 -1.07
C PRO A 352 -19.20 -5.72 -0.67
N SER A 353 -18.80 -6.87 -1.19
CA SER A 353 -17.53 -7.52 -0.90
C SER A 353 -17.25 -8.62 -1.91
N TYR A 354 -16.01 -9.08 -2.00
CA TYR A 354 -15.66 -10.33 -2.64
C TYR A 354 -15.15 -11.31 -1.58
N ASP A 355 -15.58 -12.57 -1.64
CA ASP A 355 -15.23 -13.62 -0.70
C ASP A 355 -14.35 -14.66 -1.42
N VAL A 356 -13.05 -14.57 -1.12
CA VAL A 356 -12.02 -15.44 -1.69
C VAL A 356 -12.25 -16.91 -1.31
N ALA A 357 -12.69 -17.17 -0.09
CA ALA A 357 -12.85 -18.53 0.44
C ALA A 357 -14.05 -19.24 -0.18
N ASN A 358 -15.15 -18.51 -0.36
CA ASN A 358 -16.38 -19.05 -0.95
C ASN A 358 -16.51 -18.81 -2.45
N ARG A 359 -15.53 -18.15 -3.08
CA ARG A 359 -15.58 -17.73 -4.49
C ARG A 359 -16.86 -16.94 -4.80
N ALA A 360 -17.25 -16.06 -3.90
CA ALA A 360 -18.54 -15.37 -3.96
C ALA A 360 -18.35 -13.86 -4.18
N LEU A 361 -19.17 -13.26 -5.03
CA LEU A 361 -19.29 -11.81 -5.13
C LEU A 361 -20.56 -11.36 -4.44
N ASN A 362 -20.42 -10.48 -3.45
CA ASN A 362 -21.54 -9.82 -2.78
C ASN A 362 -21.69 -8.44 -3.41
N ILE A 363 -22.78 -8.22 -4.13
CA ILE A 363 -23.01 -6.98 -4.89
C ILE A 363 -24.16 -6.21 -4.28
N ASP A 364 -23.90 -4.95 -3.96
CA ASP A 364 -24.94 -4.00 -3.56
C ASP A 364 -25.65 -3.41 -4.76
N GLU A 365 -26.99 -3.43 -4.72
CA GLU A 365 -27.86 -2.92 -5.77
C GLU A 365 -27.59 -1.43 -6.01
N ALA A 366 -27.43 -0.62 -4.96
CA ALA A 366 -27.24 0.81 -5.09
C ALA A 366 -25.88 1.16 -5.73
N THR A 367 -24.85 0.37 -5.41
CA THR A 367 -23.49 0.51 -5.97
C THR A 367 -23.40 -0.01 -7.40
N ALA A 368 -24.08 -1.11 -7.72
CA ALA A 368 -24.10 -1.70 -9.07
C ALA A 368 -25.01 -0.95 -10.05
N PHE A 369 -26.13 -0.39 -9.56
CA PHE A 369 -27.19 0.21 -10.34
C PHE A 369 -27.56 1.61 -9.81
N PRO A 370 -26.76 2.65 -10.13
CA PRO A 370 -27.05 4.01 -9.73
C PRO A 370 -28.47 4.43 -10.17
N ALA A 371 -29.27 4.96 -9.23
CA ALA A 371 -30.68 5.25 -9.47
C ALA A 371 -30.93 6.25 -10.61
N ASN A 372 -29.95 7.13 -10.87
CA ASN A 372 -29.97 8.09 -11.98
C ASN A 372 -29.80 7.42 -13.36
N TRP A 373 -29.19 6.24 -13.45
CA TRP A 373 -28.93 5.55 -14.73
C TRP A 373 -30.07 4.62 -15.18
N ARG A 374 -31.18 4.55 -14.42
CA ARG A 374 -32.25 3.55 -14.65
C ARG A 374 -32.92 3.64 -16.03
N SER A 375 -32.79 4.77 -16.74
CA SER A 375 -33.25 4.94 -18.12
C SER A 375 -32.32 4.33 -19.17
N ASN A 376 -31.10 3.91 -18.80
CA ASN A 376 -30.11 3.30 -19.70
C ASN A 376 -29.66 1.93 -19.15
N GLN A 377 -30.52 0.92 -19.36
CA GLN A 377 -30.30 -0.44 -18.83
C GLN A 377 -29.06 -1.12 -19.42
N ASP A 378 -28.69 -0.82 -20.67
CA ASP A 378 -27.53 -1.43 -21.32
C ASP A 378 -26.23 -0.92 -20.68
N ALA A 379 -26.10 0.40 -20.45
CA ALA A 379 -24.97 0.98 -19.74
C ALA A 379 -24.83 0.46 -18.29
N GLN A 380 -25.96 0.21 -17.61
CA GLN A 380 -25.94 -0.41 -16.28
C GLN A 380 -25.38 -1.83 -16.30
N ARG A 381 -25.75 -2.63 -17.29
CA ARG A 381 -25.28 -4.01 -17.46
C ARG A 381 -23.81 -4.08 -17.87
N GLU A 382 -23.37 -3.18 -18.73
CA GLU A 382 -21.97 -3.06 -19.17
C GLU A 382 -21.06 -2.65 -18.01
N ARG A 383 -21.49 -1.67 -17.21
CA ARG A 383 -20.78 -1.30 -15.97
C ARG A 383 -20.70 -2.47 -15.00
N LEU A 384 -21.82 -3.17 -14.78
CA LEU A 384 -21.86 -4.35 -13.91
C LEU A 384 -20.93 -5.46 -14.41
N ALA A 385 -20.90 -5.71 -15.72
CA ALA A 385 -20.00 -6.68 -16.33
C ALA A 385 -18.53 -6.34 -16.06
N GLY A 386 -18.15 -5.06 -16.17
CA GLY A 386 -16.83 -4.59 -15.75
C GLY A 386 -16.56 -4.87 -14.27
N LEU A 387 -17.48 -4.51 -13.37
CA LEU A 387 -17.34 -4.72 -11.92
C LEU A 387 -17.21 -6.19 -11.52
N ILE A 388 -17.94 -7.09 -12.19
CA ILE A 388 -17.82 -8.53 -11.99
C ILE A 388 -16.41 -9.01 -12.33
N VAL A 389 -15.84 -8.54 -13.44
CA VAL A 389 -14.47 -8.89 -13.83
C VAL A 389 -13.45 -8.31 -12.85
N HIS A 390 -13.58 -7.04 -12.47
CA HIS A 390 -12.73 -6.39 -11.48
C HIS A 390 -12.65 -7.23 -10.19
N ASN A 391 -13.80 -7.57 -9.60
CA ASN A 391 -13.84 -8.33 -8.36
C ASN A 391 -13.46 -9.81 -8.53
N ALA A 392 -13.65 -10.39 -9.73
CA ALA A 392 -13.16 -11.73 -10.02
C ALA A 392 -11.63 -11.81 -10.01
N ILE A 393 -10.94 -10.77 -10.49
CA ILE A 393 -9.47 -10.65 -10.41
C ILE A 393 -9.02 -10.55 -8.94
N HIS A 394 -9.74 -9.82 -8.09
CA HIS A 394 -9.47 -9.83 -6.65
C HIS A 394 -9.61 -11.22 -6.01
N ILE A 395 -10.59 -12.03 -6.45
CA ILE A 395 -10.74 -13.41 -5.97
C ILE A 395 -9.63 -14.33 -6.53
N GLU A 396 -9.22 -14.13 -7.79
CA GLU A 396 -8.09 -14.81 -8.39
C GLU A 396 -6.80 -14.52 -7.61
N GLN A 397 -6.50 -13.24 -7.39
CA GLN A 397 -5.37 -12.76 -6.61
C GLN A 397 -5.38 -13.40 -5.22
N GLY A 398 -6.52 -13.33 -4.51
CA GLY A 398 -6.64 -13.89 -3.16
C GLY A 398 -6.40 -15.40 -3.11
N VAL A 399 -6.83 -16.17 -4.10
CA VAL A 399 -6.52 -17.61 -4.15
C VAL A 399 -5.09 -17.89 -4.55
N ASN A 400 -4.53 -17.09 -5.44
CA ASN A 400 -3.14 -17.22 -5.86
C ASN A 400 -2.17 -16.63 -4.82
N GLY A 401 -2.66 -16.25 -3.63
CA GLY A 401 -1.88 -15.68 -2.54
C GLY A 401 -1.30 -14.30 -2.86
N GLN A 402 -1.86 -13.61 -3.86
CA GLN A 402 -1.51 -12.26 -4.23
C GLN A 402 -2.30 -11.25 -3.38
N PRO A 403 -1.79 -10.01 -3.23
CA PRO A 403 -2.52 -8.94 -2.55
C PRO A 403 -3.88 -8.67 -3.22
N THR A 404 -4.93 -8.47 -2.43
CA THR A 404 -6.30 -8.17 -2.91
C THR A 404 -6.78 -6.76 -2.52
N THR A 405 -5.97 -6.02 -1.76
CA THR A 405 -6.29 -4.66 -1.30
C THR A 405 -5.06 -3.77 -1.41
N GLY A 406 -5.24 -2.50 -1.73
CA GLY A 406 -4.16 -1.52 -1.92
C GLY A 406 -3.94 -1.20 -3.39
N LEU A 407 -3.18 -0.12 -3.66
CA LEU A 407 -3.01 0.43 -5.02
C LEU A 407 -2.51 -0.63 -6.02
N ASP A 408 -1.60 -1.49 -5.57
CA ASP A 408 -0.97 -2.51 -6.40
C ASP A 408 -1.91 -3.69 -6.70
N ALA A 409 -2.73 -4.05 -5.71
CA ALA A 409 -3.79 -5.04 -5.90
C ALA A 409 -4.86 -4.54 -6.87
N GLU A 410 -5.07 -3.21 -6.97
CA GLU A 410 -6.06 -2.58 -7.83
C GLU A 410 -5.61 -2.46 -9.30
N VAL A 411 -4.31 -2.55 -9.63
CA VAL A 411 -3.80 -2.33 -11.00
C VAL A 411 -4.38 -3.34 -11.99
N GLU A 412 -4.24 -4.64 -11.71
CA GLU A 412 -4.69 -5.70 -12.60
C GLU A 412 -6.23 -5.80 -12.69
N PRO A 413 -7.00 -5.69 -11.60
CA PRO A 413 -8.45 -5.55 -11.64
C PRO A 413 -8.92 -4.37 -12.50
N ARG A 414 -8.31 -3.18 -12.35
CA ARG A 414 -8.68 -1.98 -13.12
C ARG A 414 -8.34 -2.09 -14.60
N LEU A 415 -7.19 -2.69 -14.94
CA LEU A 415 -6.83 -2.99 -16.33
C LEU A 415 -7.82 -3.97 -16.98
N ASN A 416 -8.16 -5.07 -16.29
CA ASN A 416 -9.13 -6.04 -16.80
C ASN A 416 -10.54 -5.46 -16.89
N GLN A 417 -10.93 -4.60 -15.96
CA GLN A 417 -12.19 -3.86 -15.99
C GLN A 417 -12.28 -2.95 -17.22
N ARG A 418 -11.24 -2.17 -17.50
CA ARG A 418 -11.13 -1.30 -18.68
C ARG A 418 -11.17 -2.13 -19.97
N ASP A 419 -10.41 -3.21 -20.05
CA ASP A 419 -10.28 -4.03 -21.26
C ASP A 419 -11.57 -4.79 -21.61
N VAL A 420 -12.42 -5.06 -20.61
CA VAL A 420 -13.77 -5.56 -20.82
C VAL A 420 -14.67 -4.48 -21.41
N LEU A 421 -14.68 -3.28 -20.80
CA LEU A 421 -15.50 -2.17 -21.29
C LEU A 421 -15.11 -1.78 -22.71
N GLN A 422 -13.84 -1.86 -23.09
CA GLN A 422 -13.41 -1.64 -24.48
C GLN A 422 -14.16 -2.52 -25.50
N LYS A 423 -14.62 -3.70 -25.08
CA LYS A 423 -15.26 -4.70 -25.95
C LYS A 423 -16.79 -4.65 -25.91
N ILE A 424 -17.36 -4.25 -24.77
CA ILE A 424 -18.80 -4.37 -24.53
C ILE A 424 -19.51 -3.03 -24.36
N ASP A 425 -18.79 -1.92 -24.18
CA ASP A 425 -19.38 -0.60 -23.97
C ASP A 425 -20.09 -0.11 -25.24
N THR A 426 -21.41 0.09 -25.14
CA THR A 426 -22.25 0.63 -26.22
C THR A 426 -22.74 2.04 -25.94
N THR A 427 -22.28 2.67 -24.86
CA THR A 427 -22.58 4.07 -24.56
C THR A 427 -22.08 5.00 -25.66
N LYS A 428 -22.70 6.17 -25.76
CA LYS A 428 -22.34 7.16 -26.76
C LYS A 428 -20.88 7.57 -26.55
N ASN A 429 -20.05 7.45 -27.58
CA ASN A 429 -18.60 7.71 -27.53
C ASN A 429 -17.77 6.76 -26.64
N GLY A 430 -18.33 5.70 -26.05
CA GLY A 430 -17.58 4.80 -25.17
C GLY A 430 -17.24 5.43 -23.82
N ASP A 431 -18.19 6.14 -23.23
CA ASP A 431 -18.00 6.92 -22.01
C ASP A 431 -17.57 6.05 -20.81
N LEU A 432 -18.03 4.79 -20.71
CA LEU A 432 -17.63 3.90 -19.62
C LEU A 432 -16.17 3.43 -19.77
N TYR A 433 -15.76 3.10 -21.00
CA TYR A 433 -14.38 2.77 -21.32
C TYR A 433 -13.46 3.97 -21.07
N HIS A 434 -13.80 5.15 -21.57
CA HIS A 434 -12.98 6.35 -21.42
C HIS A 434 -12.85 6.78 -19.95
N TYR A 435 -13.92 6.70 -19.18
CA TYR A 435 -13.85 6.93 -17.74
C TYR A 435 -12.83 6.01 -17.05
N LEU A 436 -12.90 4.69 -17.30
CA LEU A 436 -11.93 3.78 -16.69
C LEU A 436 -10.52 3.92 -17.26
N ASP A 437 -10.37 4.27 -18.53
CA ASP A 437 -9.07 4.58 -19.11
C ASP A 437 -8.46 5.83 -18.45
N ASP A 438 -9.25 6.84 -18.13
CA ASP A 438 -8.83 8.01 -17.39
C ASP A 438 -8.47 7.70 -15.93
N VAL A 439 -9.23 6.83 -15.26
CA VAL A 439 -8.88 6.32 -13.91
C VAL A 439 -7.57 5.55 -13.95
N VAL A 440 -7.39 4.63 -14.91
CA VAL A 440 -6.16 3.83 -15.07
C VAL A 440 -4.95 4.71 -15.38
N GLN A 441 -5.15 5.82 -16.10
CA GLN A 441 -4.08 6.76 -16.47
C GLN A 441 -3.91 7.90 -15.47
N GLY A 442 -4.63 7.88 -14.34
CA GLY A 442 -4.53 8.87 -13.27
C GLY A 442 -5.04 10.27 -13.65
N ARG A 443 -5.93 10.36 -14.65
CA ARG A 443 -6.53 11.60 -15.15
C ARG A 443 -7.85 11.97 -14.45
N GLU A 444 -8.55 11.01 -13.86
CA GLU A 444 -9.84 11.22 -13.17
C GLU A 444 -9.95 10.35 -11.91
N GLY A 445 -10.42 10.95 -10.80
CA GLY A 445 -10.60 10.26 -9.51
C GLY A 445 -9.28 9.78 -8.86
N SER A 446 -9.36 9.26 -7.62
CA SER A 446 -8.27 8.43 -7.11
C SER A 446 -8.35 7.03 -7.74
N PHE A 447 -7.21 6.38 -8.02
CA PHE A 447 -7.14 5.01 -8.54
C PHE A 447 -7.88 4.00 -7.63
N THR A 448 -8.08 4.37 -6.36
CA THR A 448 -8.79 3.64 -5.32
C THR A 448 -10.23 4.13 -5.07
N ASP A 449 -10.66 5.23 -5.69
CA ASP A 449 -12.00 5.78 -5.51
C ASP A 449 -13.02 4.96 -6.31
N TRP A 450 -14.16 4.73 -5.67
CA TRP A 450 -15.32 4.02 -6.20
C TRP A 450 -16.40 4.97 -6.73
N ASN A 451 -16.03 6.19 -7.10
CA ASN A 451 -17.02 7.13 -7.65
C ASN A 451 -17.59 6.58 -8.97
N PRO A 452 -18.92 6.64 -9.17
CA PRO A 452 -19.52 6.28 -10.44
C PRO A 452 -19.16 7.34 -11.51
N PRO A 453 -19.09 6.96 -12.80
CA PRO A 453 -18.98 7.94 -13.88
C PRO A 453 -20.17 8.91 -13.86
N ARG A 454 -20.06 10.02 -14.60
CA ARG A 454 -21.25 10.82 -14.94
C ARG A 454 -22.25 9.95 -15.72
N ASP A 455 -23.53 10.26 -15.56
CA ASP A 455 -24.60 9.57 -16.27
C ASP A 455 -24.39 9.67 -17.80
N PRO A 456 -24.28 8.54 -18.54
CA PRO A 456 -24.05 8.55 -19.99
C PRO A 456 -25.19 9.19 -20.79
N SER A 457 -26.33 9.48 -20.14
CA SER A 457 -27.46 10.20 -20.74
C SER A 457 -27.38 11.72 -20.60
N GLN A 458 -26.39 12.25 -19.85
CA GLN A 458 -26.09 13.68 -19.71
C GLN A 458 -24.83 14.06 -20.50
#